data_AF-A0A1B7ND35-F1
#
_entry.id   AF-A0A1B7ND35-F1
#
_cell.length_a   1.000
_cell.length_b   1.000
_cell.length_c   1.000
_cell.angle_alpha   90.00
_cell.angle_beta   90.00
_cell.angle_gamma   90.00
#
_symmetry.space_group_name_H-M   'P 1'
#
loop_
_entity.id
_entity.type
_entity.pdbx_description
1 polymer ?
#
loop_
_entity_poly.entity_id
_entity_poly.type
_entity_poly.pdbx_seq_one_letter_code
_entity_poly.pdbx_strand_id
1 'polypeptide(L)'
;MSLDSYVKVTVERPAQKCLATSQEIRDRGSAFVGSVYRASTPEEAKAAISYHRNVVHAGKKAYEISAWRCMVLKHGKTGLGGPDDFEVIGGYDDDGEKWAGSKVLKVMQRDGILDAVVIVSRWFGGTLLGPARFAHIETCASEVCRTFKRVEEMEECISTLTRLDVILSGLRQELSDLTQNTGLATGESSLIVTATDKVDFAAGRRSRQPDYTDMQRDLDIAKARRLIGARESAIRSVRSLLSKKRVMSSHS
;
A
#
# COMPACT_ATOMS: atom_id res chain seq x y z
N MET A 1 22.80 -4.50 36.14
CA MET A 1 23.12 -3.80 34.87
C MET A 1 22.05 -4.22 33.87
N SER A 2 21.11 -3.33 33.53
CA SER A 2 19.97 -3.69 32.68
C SER A 2 20.39 -3.81 31.22
N LEU A 3 19.67 -4.65 30.47
CA LEU A 3 19.90 -4.95 29.06
C LEU A 3 19.64 -3.75 28.12
N ASP A 4 19.25 -2.59 28.66
CA ASP A 4 18.85 -1.39 27.92
C ASP A 4 20.03 -0.58 27.39
N SER A 5 21.26 -0.89 27.81
CA SER A 5 22.44 -0.06 27.49
C SER A 5 23.20 -0.47 26.22
N TYR A 6 22.69 -1.40 25.39
CA TYR A 6 23.47 -1.95 24.27
C TYR A 6 22.81 -1.95 22.88
N VAL A 7 21.79 -1.11 22.65
CA VAL A 7 21.27 -0.86 21.29
C VAL A 7 21.21 0.65 21.03
N LYS A 8 22.38 1.29 20.93
CA LYS A 8 22.55 2.46 20.07
C LYS A 8 22.81 1.98 18.64
N VAL A 9 21.90 1.17 18.10
CA VAL A 9 21.75 1.09 16.65
C VAL A 9 21.03 2.39 16.30
N THR A 10 21.76 3.32 15.70
CA THR A 10 21.15 4.40 14.92
C THR A 10 20.35 3.70 13.83
N VAL A 11 19.12 3.30 14.15
CA VAL A 11 18.14 2.96 13.12
C VAL A 11 17.98 4.27 12.38
N GLU A 12 18.60 4.37 11.20
CA GLU A 12 18.31 5.42 10.25
C GLU A 12 16.80 5.39 10.06
N ARG A 13 16.10 6.27 10.78
CA ARG A 13 14.65 6.29 10.76
C ARG A 13 14.30 6.60 9.32
N PRO A 14 13.61 5.72 8.59
CA PRO A 14 13.37 5.93 7.17
C PRO A 14 12.74 7.31 6.98
N ALA A 15 13.23 8.04 5.98
CA ALA A 15 12.79 9.39 5.71
C ALA A 15 11.25 9.41 5.62
N GLN A 16 10.62 10.34 6.34
CA GLN A 16 9.17 10.45 6.39
C GLN A 16 8.67 10.84 4.99
N LYS A 17 8.13 9.87 4.26
CA LYS A 17 7.67 10.08 2.88
C LYS A 17 6.23 10.56 2.89
N CYS A 18 5.99 11.74 2.33
CA CYS A 18 4.62 12.19 2.05
C CYS A 18 4.01 11.27 0.99
N LEU A 19 2.84 10.68 1.30
CA LEU A 19 2.16 9.78 0.38
C LEU A 19 1.32 10.54 -0.65
N ALA A 20 0.65 11.61 -0.21
CA ALA A 20 -0.16 12.44 -1.08
C ALA A 20 -0.28 13.85 -0.55
N THR A 21 -0.46 14.78 -1.48
CA THR A 21 -0.72 16.20 -1.23
C THR A 21 -2.02 16.57 -1.93
N SER A 22 -2.87 17.39 -1.31
CA SER A 22 -4.10 17.89 -1.93
C SER A 22 -3.79 18.94 -2.99
N GLN A 23 -4.78 19.26 -3.82
CA GLN A 23 -4.77 20.52 -4.56
C GLN A 23 -4.68 21.71 -3.59
N GLU A 24 -3.97 22.75 -4.03
CA GLU A 24 -3.85 23.99 -3.28
C GLU A 24 -5.14 24.81 -3.39
N ILE A 25 -5.70 25.20 -2.26
CA ILE A 25 -6.86 26.10 -2.20
C ILE A 25 -6.38 27.50 -1.83
N ARG A 26 -6.80 28.52 -2.59
CA ARG A 26 -6.53 29.93 -2.30
C ARG A 26 -7.82 30.69 -1.98
N ASP A 27 -7.82 31.47 -0.90
CA ASP A 27 -8.93 32.34 -0.50
C ASP A 27 -8.39 33.59 0.20
N ARG A 28 -8.70 34.78 -0.36
CA ARG A 28 -8.34 36.11 0.19
C ARG A 28 -6.88 36.16 0.68
N GLY A 29 -5.98 35.74 -0.21
CA GLY A 29 -4.53 35.70 0.01
C GLY A 29 -4.02 34.53 0.87
N SER A 30 -4.90 33.80 1.58
CA SER A 30 -4.49 32.59 2.29
C SER A 30 -4.38 31.41 1.33
N ALA A 31 -3.47 30.49 1.59
CA ALA A 31 -3.32 29.23 0.86
C ALA A 31 -3.42 28.04 1.81
N PHE A 32 -3.98 26.93 1.33
CA PHE A 32 -4.18 25.69 2.07
C PHE A 32 -3.71 24.49 1.25
N VAL A 33 -2.96 23.60 1.88
CA VAL A 33 -2.52 22.34 1.28
C VAL A 33 -2.59 21.23 2.34
N GLY A 34 -3.25 20.12 2.01
CA GLY A 34 -3.26 18.91 2.82
C GLY A 34 -2.10 17.99 2.43
N SER A 35 -1.53 17.29 3.40
CA SER A 35 -0.52 16.25 3.23
C SER A 35 -0.84 15.06 4.12
N VAL A 36 -0.54 13.85 3.67
CA VAL A 36 -0.75 12.61 4.45
C VAL A 36 0.50 11.75 4.49
N TYR A 37 0.78 11.19 5.66
CA TYR A 37 1.91 10.31 5.95
C TYR A 37 1.41 9.03 6.63
N ARG A 38 2.10 7.91 6.42
CA ARG A 38 1.93 6.71 7.24
C ARG A 38 2.44 6.97 8.65
N ALA A 39 1.70 6.52 9.65
CA ALA A 39 2.09 6.56 11.04
C ALA A 39 1.32 5.50 11.82
N SER A 40 1.98 4.39 12.16
CA SER A 40 1.37 3.28 12.91
C SER A 40 1.47 3.50 14.43
N THR A 41 2.20 4.54 14.85
CA THR A 41 2.36 4.92 16.25
C THR A 41 2.26 6.44 16.44
N PRO A 42 1.89 6.92 17.63
CA PRO A 42 1.90 8.35 17.96
C PRO A 42 3.29 8.99 17.76
N GLU A 43 4.35 8.23 17.99
CA GLU A 43 5.74 8.67 17.84
C GLU A 43 6.11 8.90 16.38
N GLU A 44 5.64 8.02 15.48
CA GLU A 44 5.76 8.20 14.03
C GLU A 44 4.95 9.42 13.55
N ALA A 45 3.72 9.59 14.05
CA ALA A 45 2.90 10.75 13.71
C ALA A 45 3.60 12.06 14.11
N LYS A 46 4.14 12.13 15.33
CA LYS A 46 4.94 13.29 15.80
C LYS A 46 6.19 13.50 14.95
N ALA A 47 6.88 12.43 14.54
CA ALA A 47 8.05 12.52 13.69
C ALA A 47 7.71 13.08 12.29
N ALA A 48 6.61 12.62 11.69
CA ALA A 48 6.10 13.12 10.42
C ALA A 48 5.69 14.60 10.50
N ILE A 49 5.00 15.03 11.57
CA ILE A 49 4.66 16.44 11.80
C ILE A 49 5.92 17.29 11.91
N SER A 50 6.90 16.85 12.71
CA SER A 50 8.18 17.56 12.86
C SER A 50 8.94 17.65 11.53
N TYR A 51 8.99 16.56 10.76
CA TYR A 51 9.61 16.54 9.44
C TYR A 51 8.90 17.51 8.48
N HIS A 52 7.57 17.48 8.44
CA HIS A 52 6.79 18.34 7.55
C HIS A 52 7.09 19.82 7.83
N ARG A 53 7.01 20.22 9.10
CA ARG A 53 7.32 21.59 9.53
C ARG A 53 8.74 22.00 9.22
N ASN A 54 9.72 21.19 9.62
CA ASN A 54 11.11 21.62 9.67
C ASN A 54 11.89 21.33 8.38
N VAL A 55 11.39 20.43 7.53
CA VAL A 55 12.06 20.01 6.28
C VAL A 55 11.22 20.39 5.06
N VAL A 56 9.95 19.99 5.01
CA VAL A 56 9.10 20.26 3.83
C VAL A 56 8.76 21.75 3.74
N HIS A 57 8.42 22.36 4.87
CA HIS A 57 8.11 23.79 4.98
C HIS A 57 9.21 24.59 5.68
N ALA A 58 10.45 24.11 5.60
CA ALA A 58 11.61 24.81 6.12
C ALA A 58 11.63 26.28 5.69
N GLY A 59 11.72 27.20 6.66
CA GLY A 59 11.76 28.65 6.41
C GLY A 59 10.44 29.30 6.00
N LYS A 60 9.32 28.55 5.96
CA LYS A 60 7.98 29.09 5.70
C LYS A 60 7.17 29.15 6.98
N LYS A 61 6.58 30.31 7.28
CA LYS A 61 5.64 30.45 8.40
C LYS A 61 4.27 29.95 7.97
N ALA A 62 3.93 28.73 8.35
CA ALA A 62 2.62 28.12 8.16
C ALA A 62 2.02 27.69 9.50
N TYR A 63 0.70 27.58 9.55
CA TYR A 63 0.01 26.81 10.56
C TYR A 63 -0.06 25.36 10.08
N GLU A 64 0.53 24.43 10.83
CA GLU A 64 0.58 23.00 10.54
C GLU A 64 -0.46 22.24 11.35
N ILE A 65 -1.73 22.45 10.99
CA ILE A 65 -2.86 21.79 11.65
C ILE A 65 -2.74 20.29 11.41
N SER A 66 -2.80 19.47 12.44
CA SER A 66 -2.61 18.03 12.26
C SER A 66 -3.60 17.19 13.05
N ALA A 67 -3.87 15.99 12.55
CA ALA A 67 -4.55 14.94 13.27
C ALA A 67 -3.99 13.58 12.86
N TRP A 68 -4.02 12.63 13.79
CA TRP A 68 -3.51 11.28 13.57
C TRP A 68 -4.40 10.24 14.25
N ARG A 69 -4.40 9.04 13.69
CA ARG A 69 -5.10 7.87 14.23
C ARG A 69 -4.23 6.65 13.97
N CYS A 70 -3.96 5.87 15.01
CA CYS A 70 -3.12 4.67 14.95
C CYS A 70 -3.87 3.50 15.59
N MET A 71 -3.89 2.36 14.92
CA MET A 71 -4.32 1.10 15.50
C MET A 71 -3.12 0.47 16.21
N VAL A 72 -3.19 0.40 17.53
CA VAL A 72 -2.09 -0.10 18.37
C VAL A 72 -2.50 -1.34 19.14
N LEU A 73 -1.51 -2.16 19.47
CA LEU A 73 -1.70 -3.32 20.32
C LEU A 73 -1.92 -2.88 21.77
N LYS A 74 -2.98 -3.37 22.41
CA LYS A 74 -3.25 -3.12 23.82
C LYS A 74 -2.12 -3.70 24.67
N HIS A 75 -1.86 -3.06 25.81
CA HIS A 75 -0.85 -3.52 26.75
C HIS A 75 -1.08 -4.99 27.16
N GLY A 76 -0.02 -5.80 27.13
CA GLY A 76 -0.05 -7.22 27.52
C GLY A 76 -0.74 -8.15 26.51
N LYS A 77 -1.15 -7.66 25.33
CA LYS A 77 -1.69 -8.49 24.26
C LYS A 77 -0.61 -8.90 23.26
N THR A 78 -0.89 -9.96 22.50
CA THR A 78 0.04 -10.50 21.49
C THR A 78 -0.41 -10.22 20.06
N GLY A 79 -1.67 -9.83 19.86
CA GLY A 79 -2.27 -9.57 18.54
C GLY A 79 -2.77 -10.84 17.84
N LEU A 80 -2.54 -12.01 18.44
CA LEU A 80 -3.05 -13.30 17.95
C LEU A 80 -4.46 -13.60 18.45
N GLY A 81 -4.94 -12.88 19.48
CA GLY A 81 -6.28 -13.03 20.05
C GLY A 81 -7.40 -12.45 19.18
N GLY A 82 -7.07 -11.87 18.03
CA GLY A 82 -8.01 -11.24 17.12
C GLY A 82 -8.15 -9.73 17.33
N PRO A 83 -9.21 -9.10 16.77
CA PRO A 83 -9.36 -7.64 16.75
C PRO A 83 -9.42 -7.00 18.14
N ASP A 84 -9.89 -7.72 19.16
CA ASP A 84 -10.03 -7.20 20.52
C ASP A 84 -8.68 -6.93 21.21
N ASP A 85 -7.58 -7.47 20.68
CA ASP A 85 -6.24 -7.17 21.15
C ASP A 85 -5.75 -5.77 20.75
N PHE A 86 -6.47 -5.09 19.86
CA PHE A 86 -6.10 -3.78 19.33
C PHE A 86 -7.04 -2.67 19.84
N GLU A 87 -6.52 -1.46 19.87
CA GLU A 87 -7.28 -0.24 20.11
C GLU A 87 -6.87 0.86 19.13
N VAL A 88 -7.79 1.78 18.84
CA VAL A 88 -7.48 2.97 18.05
C VAL A 88 -7.22 4.12 19.00
N ILE A 89 -5.99 4.62 18.99
CA ILE A 89 -5.62 5.86 19.65
C ILE A 89 -5.49 6.97 18.60
N GLY A 90 -5.76 8.20 19.01
CA GLY A 90 -5.69 9.34 18.09
C GLY A 90 -5.55 10.66 18.82
N GLY A 91 -5.15 11.69 18.09
CA GLY A 91 -4.96 13.03 18.61
C GLY A 91 -4.95 14.07 17.50
N TYR A 92 -4.94 15.34 17.89
CA TYR A 92 -4.86 16.47 16.97
C TYR A 92 -4.09 17.64 17.58
N ASP A 93 -3.60 18.52 16.72
CA ASP A 93 -2.98 19.80 17.07
C ASP A 93 -3.54 20.89 16.16
N ASP A 94 -3.96 22.00 16.75
CA ASP A 94 -4.45 23.19 16.04
C ASP A 94 -3.30 24.04 15.48
N ASP A 95 -2.08 23.90 16.02
CA ASP A 95 -0.91 24.73 15.74
C ASP A 95 -1.18 26.25 15.78
N GLY A 96 -2.02 26.69 16.72
CA GLY A 96 -2.42 28.11 16.84
C GLY A 96 -3.62 28.51 15.97
N GLU A 97 -4.04 27.67 15.02
CA GLU A 97 -5.28 27.85 14.27
C GLU A 97 -6.47 27.23 15.03
N LYS A 98 -6.91 27.93 16.09
CA LYS A 98 -7.91 27.43 17.04
C LYS A 98 -9.07 26.68 16.38
N TRP A 99 -9.35 25.49 16.93
CA TRP A 99 -10.41 24.54 16.58
C TRP A 99 -10.20 23.75 15.28
N ALA A 100 -9.12 23.98 14.54
CA ALA A 100 -8.90 23.38 13.23
C ALA A 100 -8.50 21.89 13.27
N GLY A 101 -7.66 21.48 14.23
CA GLY A 101 -7.15 20.10 14.34
C GLY A 101 -8.30 19.10 14.57
N SER A 102 -9.29 19.49 15.38
CA SER A 102 -10.50 18.69 15.58
C SER A 102 -11.29 18.47 14.28
N LYS A 103 -11.22 19.38 13.30
CA LYS A 103 -11.87 19.21 12.00
C LYS A 103 -11.15 18.20 11.14
N VAL A 104 -9.82 18.23 11.12
CA VAL A 104 -9.00 17.23 10.42
C VAL A 104 -9.27 15.85 11.03
N LEU A 105 -9.28 15.72 12.36
CA LEU A 105 -9.59 14.45 13.03
C LEU A 105 -10.99 13.93 12.68
N LYS A 106 -12.00 14.81 12.65
CA LYS A 106 -13.37 14.44 12.26
C LYS A 106 -13.43 13.92 10.82
N VAL A 107 -12.68 14.52 9.90
CA VAL A 107 -12.56 14.03 8.52
C VAL A 107 -11.92 12.64 8.50
N MET A 108 -10.82 12.42 9.22
CA MET A 108 -10.18 11.10 9.31
C MET A 108 -11.11 10.04 9.91
N GLN A 109 -11.89 10.38 10.92
CA GLN A 109 -12.86 9.47 11.54
C GLN A 109 -14.00 9.12 10.58
N ARG A 110 -14.61 10.12 9.95
CA ARG A 110 -15.67 9.95 8.94
C ARG A 110 -15.19 9.09 7.78
N ASP A 111 -13.98 9.36 7.31
CA ASP A 111 -13.39 8.65 6.18
C ASP A 111 -12.70 7.36 6.67
N GLY A 112 -12.74 6.99 7.94
CA GLY A 112 -12.19 5.70 8.43
C GLY A 112 -10.68 5.53 8.25
N ILE A 113 -9.91 6.61 8.25
CA ILE A 113 -8.45 6.60 8.06
C ILE A 113 -7.76 6.16 9.35
N LEU A 114 -6.88 5.17 9.25
CA LEU A 114 -6.06 4.63 10.33
C LEU A 114 -4.59 4.58 9.89
N ASP A 115 -3.71 4.39 10.85
CA ASP A 115 -2.25 4.32 10.70
C ASP A 115 -1.66 5.44 9.84
N ALA A 116 -2.18 6.64 10.07
CA ALA A 116 -1.82 7.83 9.32
C ALA A 116 -1.84 9.10 10.17
N VAL A 117 -1.11 10.10 9.71
CA VAL A 117 -1.24 11.49 10.12
C VAL A 117 -1.57 12.35 8.90
N VAL A 118 -2.58 13.21 9.07
CA VAL A 118 -2.96 14.23 8.09
C VAL A 118 -2.55 15.57 8.64
N ILE A 119 -1.86 16.35 7.81
CA ILE A 119 -1.41 17.71 8.11
C ILE A 119 -2.04 18.63 7.07
N VAL A 120 -2.72 19.68 7.51
CA VAL A 120 -3.21 20.74 6.64
C VAL A 120 -2.42 22.00 6.97
N SER A 121 -1.59 22.40 6.02
CA SER A 121 -0.76 23.58 6.11
C SER A 121 -1.53 24.79 5.61
N ARG A 122 -1.54 25.86 6.40
CA ARG A 122 -2.12 27.14 6.01
C ARG A 122 -1.09 28.24 6.05
N TRP A 123 -0.96 28.97 4.94
CA TRP A 123 -0.24 30.25 4.88
C TRP A 123 -1.24 31.40 4.97
N PHE A 124 -1.07 32.26 5.98
CA PHE A 124 -1.99 33.39 6.21
C PHE A 124 -1.76 34.52 5.21
N GLY A 125 -2.85 34.96 4.57
CA GLY A 125 -2.84 35.99 3.53
C GLY A 125 -3.05 37.43 3.97
N GLY A 126 -3.09 37.73 5.27
CA GLY A 126 -3.41 39.07 5.77
C GLY A 126 -4.89 39.30 6.09
N THR A 127 -5.81 38.44 5.61
CA THR A 127 -7.25 38.56 5.85
C THR A 127 -7.80 37.42 6.72
N LEU A 128 -8.56 37.76 7.77
CA LEU A 128 -9.25 36.79 8.59
C LEU A 128 -10.41 36.15 7.81
N LEU A 129 -10.32 34.85 7.53
CA LEU A 129 -11.37 34.13 6.81
C LEU A 129 -12.58 33.74 7.69
N GLY A 130 -12.46 33.88 9.01
CA GLY A 130 -13.49 33.44 9.95
C GLY A 130 -13.78 31.94 9.81
N PRO A 131 -15.04 31.51 9.87
CA PRO A 131 -15.42 30.10 9.72
C PRO A 131 -15.09 29.48 8.35
N ALA A 132 -14.95 30.27 7.29
CA ALA A 132 -14.74 29.77 5.93
C ALA A 132 -13.46 28.92 5.80
N ARG A 133 -12.42 29.22 6.60
CA ARG A 133 -11.17 28.44 6.62
C ARG A 133 -11.40 26.96 6.95
N PHE A 134 -12.39 26.65 7.79
CA PHE A 134 -12.65 25.28 8.20
C PHE A 134 -13.14 24.42 7.03
N ALA A 135 -13.91 25.01 6.11
CA ALA A 135 -14.33 24.32 4.89
C ALA A 135 -13.11 23.97 4.00
N HIS A 136 -12.16 24.88 3.86
CA HIS A 136 -10.91 24.63 3.12
C HIS A 136 -10.07 23.54 3.78
N ILE A 137 -9.93 23.60 5.12
CA ILE A 137 -9.20 22.60 5.90
C ILE A 137 -9.81 21.21 5.74
N GLU A 138 -11.14 21.10 5.88
CA GLU A 138 -11.85 19.83 5.73
C GLU A 138 -11.78 19.30 4.28
N THR A 139 -11.78 20.19 3.29
CA THR A 139 -11.64 19.82 1.87
C THR A 139 -10.26 19.25 1.58
N CYS A 140 -9.19 19.96 1.96
CA CYS A 140 -7.81 19.49 1.82
C CYS A 140 -7.59 18.15 2.54
N ALA A 141 -8.08 18.03 3.77
CA ALA A 141 -7.99 16.80 4.55
C ALA A 141 -8.73 15.64 3.84
N SER A 142 -9.95 15.87 3.34
CA SER A 142 -10.73 14.81 2.69
C SER A 142 -10.10 14.35 1.38
N GLU A 143 -9.49 15.26 0.62
CA GLU A 143 -8.79 14.91 -0.62
C GLU A 143 -7.62 13.95 -0.36
N VAL A 144 -6.73 14.29 0.59
CA VAL A 144 -5.61 13.40 0.92
C VAL A 144 -6.06 12.09 1.56
N CYS A 145 -7.13 12.10 2.37
CA CYS A 145 -7.73 10.87 2.93
C CYS A 145 -8.24 9.93 1.82
N ARG A 146 -8.89 10.46 0.77
CA ARG A 146 -9.34 9.67 -0.37
C ARG A 146 -8.16 9.06 -1.13
N THR A 147 -7.11 9.84 -1.37
CA THR A 147 -5.91 9.33 -2.05
C THR A 147 -5.19 8.28 -1.21
N PHE A 148 -5.08 8.48 0.11
CA PHE A 148 -4.51 7.50 1.03
C PHE A 148 -5.19 6.13 0.93
N LYS A 149 -6.53 6.10 0.95
CA LYS A 149 -7.28 4.84 0.76
C LYS A 149 -6.98 4.14 -0.56
N ARG A 150 -6.84 4.91 -1.64
CA ARG A 150 -6.51 4.34 -2.95
C ARG A 150 -5.12 3.74 -2.97
N VAL A 151 -4.17 4.34 -2.24
CA VAL A 151 -2.84 3.78 -2.05
C VAL A 151 -2.91 2.46 -1.28
N GLU A 152 -3.65 2.41 -0.17
CA GLU A 152 -3.85 1.17 0.60
C GLU A 152 -4.49 0.06 -0.24
N GLU A 153 -5.58 0.36 -0.94
CA GLU A 153 -6.26 -0.60 -1.82
C GLU A 153 -5.34 -1.11 -2.93
N MET A 154 -4.50 -0.25 -3.50
CA MET A 154 -3.51 -0.64 -4.51
C MET A 154 -2.44 -1.57 -3.92
N GLU A 155 -1.92 -1.27 -2.73
CA GLU A 155 -0.96 -2.13 -2.04
C GLU A 155 -1.53 -3.51 -1.72
N GLU A 156 -2.79 -3.59 -1.27
CA GLU A 156 -3.51 -4.85 -1.08
C GLU A 156 -3.66 -5.63 -2.39
N CYS A 157 -4.00 -4.93 -3.49
CA CYS A 157 -4.11 -5.54 -4.81
C CYS A 157 -2.77 -6.12 -5.26
N ILE A 158 -1.68 -5.37 -5.12
CA ILE A 158 -0.33 -5.81 -5.50
C ILE A 158 0.09 -7.00 -4.64
N SER A 159 -0.12 -6.95 -3.33
CA SER A 159 0.16 -8.07 -2.42
C SER A 159 -0.59 -9.34 -2.84
N THR A 160 -1.87 -9.20 -3.20
CA THR A 160 -2.69 -10.30 -3.71
C THR A 160 -2.15 -10.83 -5.04
N LEU A 161 -1.82 -9.95 -5.98
CA LEU A 161 -1.24 -10.33 -7.28
C LEU A 161 0.07 -11.10 -7.11
N THR A 162 1.00 -10.59 -6.29
CA THR A 162 2.27 -11.25 -6.00
C THR A 162 2.05 -12.66 -5.43
N ARG A 163 1.12 -12.82 -4.49
CA ARG A 163 0.76 -14.14 -3.96
C ARG A 163 0.21 -15.07 -5.04
N LEU A 164 -0.70 -14.58 -5.88
CA LEU A 164 -1.28 -15.37 -6.97
C LEU A 164 -0.23 -15.76 -8.02
N ASP A 165 0.74 -14.88 -8.32
CA ASP A 165 1.84 -15.18 -9.23
C ASP A 165 2.74 -16.28 -8.71
N VAL A 166 3.07 -16.28 -7.41
CA VAL A 166 3.84 -17.35 -6.76
C VAL A 166 3.09 -18.68 -6.86
N ILE A 167 1.79 -18.69 -6.53
CA ILE A 167 0.96 -19.90 -6.63
C ILE A 167 0.90 -20.41 -8.08
N LEU A 168 0.65 -19.51 -9.03
CA LEU A 168 0.54 -19.86 -10.45
C LEU A 168 1.87 -20.40 -10.99
N SER A 169 3.01 -19.80 -10.60
CA SER A 169 4.34 -20.28 -10.96
C SER A 169 4.60 -21.68 -10.42
N GLY A 170 4.25 -21.94 -9.15
CA GLY A 170 4.41 -23.26 -8.54
C GLY A 170 3.59 -24.34 -9.25
N LEU A 171 2.30 -24.06 -9.53
CA LEU A 171 1.43 -25.00 -10.24
C LEU A 171 1.89 -25.28 -11.68
N ARG A 172 2.43 -24.27 -12.37
CA ARG A 172 2.99 -24.44 -13.72
C ARG A 172 4.25 -25.29 -13.70
N GLN A 173 5.11 -25.10 -12.71
CA GLN A 173 6.30 -25.93 -12.53
C GLN A 173 5.89 -27.39 -12.29
N GLU A 174 4.97 -27.63 -11.37
CA GLU A 174 4.47 -28.97 -11.08
C GLU A 174 3.88 -29.66 -12.33
N LEU A 175 3.09 -28.92 -13.12
CA LEU A 175 2.52 -29.44 -14.37
C LEU A 175 3.60 -29.77 -15.41
N SER A 176 4.66 -28.96 -15.47
CA SER A 176 5.83 -29.21 -16.33
C SER A 176 6.56 -30.49 -15.91
N ASP A 177 6.83 -30.66 -14.62
CA ASP A 177 7.56 -31.81 -14.08
C ASP A 177 6.79 -33.12 -14.32
N LEU A 178 5.48 -33.12 -14.07
CA LEU A 178 4.60 -34.24 -14.41
C LEU A 178 4.63 -34.55 -15.92
N THR A 179 4.73 -33.53 -16.77
CA THR A 179 4.73 -33.70 -18.23
C THR A 179 6.02 -34.30 -18.75
N GLN A 180 7.16 -33.87 -18.21
CA GLN A 180 8.47 -34.43 -18.57
C GLN A 180 8.60 -35.89 -18.09
N ASN A 181 8.10 -36.20 -16.88
CA ASN A 181 8.16 -37.56 -16.34
C ASN A 181 7.29 -38.56 -17.12
N THR A 182 6.11 -38.17 -17.61
CA THR A 182 5.29 -39.06 -18.46
C THR A 182 5.97 -39.36 -19.80
N GLY A 183 6.66 -38.38 -20.39
CA GLY A 183 7.35 -38.56 -21.68
C GLY A 183 8.57 -39.47 -21.63
N LEU A 184 9.15 -39.69 -20.45
CA LEU A 184 10.26 -40.63 -20.23
C LEU A 184 9.80 -42.08 -20.00
N ALA A 185 8.54 -42.29 -19.59
CA ALA A 185 7.97 -43.62 -19.31
C ALA A 185 7.38 -44.30 -20.56
N THR A 186 6.92 -43.52 -21.54
CA THR A 186 6.44 -44.04 -22.82
C THR A 186 7.57 -44.00 -23.85
N GLY A 187 8.36 -45.07 -23.92
CA GLY A 187 9.35 -45.28 -24.97
C GLY A 187 8.73 -45.55 -26.35
N GLU A 188 7.87 -44.66 -26.84
CA GLU A 188 7.42 -44.67 -28.22
C GLU A 188 8.12 -43.56 -29.00
N SER A 189 9.16 -43.97 -29.71
CA SER A 189 9.71 -43.24 -30.84
C SER A 189 8.69 -43.27 -31.97
N SER A 190 8.06 -42.14 -32.29
CA SER A 190 7.53 -41.94 -33.64
C SER A 190 7.66 -40.49 -34.08
N LEU A 191 8.48 -40.35 -35.11
CA LEU A 191 8.67 -39.17 -35.93
C LEU A 191 7.35 -38.74 -36.56
N ILE A 192 7.09 -37.43 -36.55
CA ILE A 192 6.89 -36.55 -37.73
C ILE A 192 6.24 -35.27 -37.19
N VAL A 193 7.03 -34.22 -37.05
CA VAL A 193 6.53 -32.85 -37.14
C VAL A 193 7.38 -32.16 -38.20
N THR A 194 6.74 -31.97 -39.35
CA THR A 194 7.23 -31.20 -40.49
C THR A 194 7.61 -29.80 -40.07
N ALA A 195 8.75 -29.35 -40.59
CA ALA A 195 9.34 -28.04 -40.36
C ALA A 195 8.43 -26.89 -40.81
N THR A 196 8.00 -26.07 -39.85
CA THR A 196 7.84 -24.61 -40.01
C THR A 196 7.90 -23.99 -38.62
N ASP A 197 8.63 -22.88 -38.51
CA ASP A 197 8.89 -22.06 -37.32
C ASP A 197 10.00 -22.53 -36.38
N LYS A 198 11.23 -22.25 -36.81
CA LYS A 198 12.38 -22.04 -35.91
C LYS A 198 12.07 -20.83 -35.02
N VAL A 199 11.48 -21.09 -33.85
CA VAL A 199 11.58 -20.22 -32.69
C VAL A 199 12.65 -20.80 -31.77
N ASP A 200 13.68 -20.01 -31.55
CA ASP A 200 14.90 -20.33 -30.80
C ASP A 200 14.61 -20.96 -29.43
N PHE A 201 14.78 -22.28 -29.34
CA PHE A 201 14.86 -23.03 -28.09
C PHE A 201 16.30 -23.02 -27.57
N ALA A 202 16.77 -21.85 -27.12
CA ALA A 202 18.08 -21.72 -26.47
C ALA A 202 18.12 -20.53 -25.50
N ALA A 203 17.40 -20.64 -24.39
CA ALA A 203 17.69 -20.06 -23.08
C ALA A 203 16.45 -20.27 -22.20
N GLY A 204 16.62 -20.92 -21.05
CA GLY A 204 15.55 -21.06 -20.07
C GLY A 204 14.94 -19.71 -19.72
N ARG A 205 13.74 -19.44 -20.24
CA ARG A 205 12.88 -18.36 -19.75
C ARG A 205 12.44 -18.75 -18.34
N ARG A 206 13.28 -18.47 -17.34
CA ARG A 206 12.77 -18.28 -15.98
C ARG A 206 11.66 -17.25 -16.12
N SER A 207 10.43 -17.65 -15.80
CA SER A 207 9.28 -16.75 -15.78
C SER A 207 9.64 -15.55 -14.92
N ARG A 208 10.07 -14.43 -15.54
CA ARG A 208 10.40 -13.21 -14.81
C ARG A 208 9.14 -12.78 -14.08
N GLN A 209 9.25 -12.57 -12.76
CA GLN A 209 8.10 -12.15 -11.97
C GLN A 209 7.49 -10.88 -12.60
N PRO A 210 6.15 -10.78 -12.66
CA PRO A 210 5.49 -9.58 -13.15
C PRO A 210 5.93 -8.34 -12.36
N ASP A 211 6.09 -7.24 -13.06
CA ASP A 211 6.42 -5.94 -12.48
C ASP A 211 5.13 -5.09 -12.40
N TYR A 212 4.82 -4.59 -11.21
CA TYR A 212 3.62 -3.81 -10.93
C TYR A 212 3.91 -2.32 -10.64
N THR A 213 5.16 -1.90 -10.76
CA THR A 213 5.62 -0.55 -10.38
C THR A 213 4.85 0.58 -11.06
N ASP A 214 4.64 0.51 -12.37
CA ASP A 214 3.88 1.54 -13.10
C ASP A 214 2.43 1.65 -12.62
N MET A 215 1.77 0.51 -12.41
CA MET A 215 0.38 0.48 -11.93
C MET A 215 0.26 1.00 -10.50
N GLN A 216 1.26 0.72 -9.67
CA GLN A 216 1.36 1.26 -8.32
C GLN A 216 1.51 2.78 -8.33
N ARG A 217 2.34 3.31 -9.23
CA ARG A 217 2.53 4.76 -9.39
C ARG A 217 1.25 5.45 -9.83
N ASP A 218 0.55 4.87 -10.80
CA ASP A 218 -0.60 5.50 -11.44
C ASP A 218 -1.93 5.26 -10.67
N LEU A 219 -1.90 4.44 -9.60
CA LEU A 219 -3.06 4.05 -8.79
C LEU A 219 -4.25 3.52 -9.63
N ASP A 220 -3.93 2.72 -10.66
CA ASP A 220 -4.90 2.07 -11.55
C ASP A 220 -5.47 0.78 -10.92
N ILE A 221 -6.31 1.00 -9.89
CA ILE A 221 -6.97 -0.06 -9.12
C ILE A 221 -7.84 -0.96 -10.02
N ALA A 222 -8.45 -0.40 -11.06
CA ALA A 222 -9.29 -1.16 -11.99
C ALA A 222 -8.48 -2.20 -12.76
N LYS A 223 -7.31 -1.82 -13.26
CA LYS A 223 -6.37 -2.76 -13.90
C LYS A 223 -5.85 -3.81 -12.91
N ALA A 224 -5.53 -3.42 -11.69
CA ALA A 224 -5.13 -4.34 -10.62
C ALA A 224 -6.19 -5.43 -10.38
N ARG A 225 -7.46 -5.03 -10.18
CA ARG A 225 -8.59 -5.94 -9.98
C ARG A 225 -8.82 -6.87 -11.18
N ARG A 226 -8.70 -6.36 -12.41
CA ARG A 226 -8.78 -7.18 -13.64
C ARG A 226 -7.67 -8.24 -13.68
N LEU A 227 -6.45 -7.88 -13.31
CA LEU A 227 -5.33 -8.81 -13.28
C LEU A 227 -5.49 -9.89 -12.20
N ILE A 228 -6.03 -9.54 -11.03
CA ILE A 228 -6.36 -10.52 -9.98
C ILE A 228 -7.31 -11.57 -10.55
N GLY A 229 -8.42 -11.17 -11.17
CA GLY A 229 -9.37 -12.10 -11.79
C GLY A 229 -8.75 -12.95 -12.91
N ALA A 230 -7.83 -12.38 -13.70
CA ALA A 230 -7.09 -13.12 -14.71
C ALA A 230 -6.16 -14.18 -14.09
N ARG A 231 -5.47 -13.87 -12.99
CA ARG A 231 -4.60 -14.81 -12.28
C ARG A 231 -5.37 -15.93 -11.60
N GLU A 232 -6.48 -15.62 -10.94
CA GLU A 232 -7.37 -16.63 -10.38
C GLU A 232 -7.90 -17.59 -11.45
N SER A 233 -8.29 -17.07 -12.62
CA SER A 233 -8.75 -17.88 -13.75
C SER A 233 -7.64 -18.77 -14.30
N ALA A 234 -6.42 -18.26 -14.42
CA ALA A 234 -5.26 -19.04 -14.82
C ALA A 234 -4.95 -20.17 -13.82
N ILE A 235 -4.99 -19.87 -12.51
CA ILE A 235 -4.79 -20.88 -11.45
C ILE A 235 -5.85 -21.99 -11.55
N ARG A 236 -7.13 -21.64 -11.73
CA ARG A 236 -8.21 -22.62 -11.93
C ARG A 236 -7.94 -23.53 -13.14
N SER A 237 -7.53 -22.94 -14.26
CA SER A 237 -7.21 -23.69 -15.49
C SER A 237 -6.04 -24.67 -15.27
N VAL A 238 -4.93 -24.21 -14.68
CA VAL A 238 -3.75 -25.05 -14.42
C VAL A 238 -4.08 -26.17 -13.43
N ARG A 239 -4.85 -25.89 -12.37
CA ARG A 239 -5.32 -26.93 -11.44
C ARG A 239 -6.16 -27.99 -12.14
N SER A 240 -7.03 -27.61 -13.08
CA SER A 240 -7.82 -28.57 -13.87
C SER A 240 -6.95 -29.43 -14.78
N LEU A 241 -5.88 -28.89 -15.36
CA LEU A 241 -4.93 -29.67 -16.15
C LEU A 241 -4.13 -30.65 -15.28
N LEU A 242 -3.68 -30.21 -14.10
CA LEU A 242 -3.00 -31.06 -13.13
C LEU A 242 -3.88 -32.22 -12.67
N SER A 243 -5.15 -31.97 -12.34
CA SER A 243 -6.06 -33.04 -11.91
C SER A 243 -6.28 -34.08 -13.00
N LYS A 244 -6.53 -33.66 -14.24
CA LYS A 244 -6.66 -34.56 -15.40
C LYS A 244 -5.40 -35.40 -15.59
N LYS A 245 -4.22 -34.78 -15.49
CA LYS A 245 -2.95 -35.48 -15.68
C LYS A 245 -2.67 -36.53 -14.59
N ARG A 246 -2.96 -36.20 -13.33
CA ARG A 246 -2.85 -37.14 -12.20
C ARG A 246 -3.80 -38.33 -12.32
N VAL A 247 -5.00 -38.13 -12.87
CA VAL A 247 -5.93 -39.23 -13.17
C VAL A 247 -5.37 -40.12 -14.28
N MET A 248 -4.83 -39.54 -15.35
CA MET A 248 -4.22 -40.34 -16.43
C MET A 248 -3.01 -41.15 -15.95
N SER A 249 -2.15 -40.58 -15.10
CA SER A 249 -0.96 -41.27 -14.57
C SER A 249 -1.27 -42.34 -13.52
N SER A 250 -2.49 -42.40 -12.96
CA SER A 250 -2.90 -43.46 -12.02
C SER A 250 -3.59 -44.64 -12.70
N HIS A 251 -3.93 -44.51 -13.98
CA HIS A 251 -4.53 -45.57 -14.81
C HIS A 251 -3.51 -46.21 -15.79
N SER A 252 -2.23 -45.79 -15.74
CA SER A 252 -1.10 -46.39 -16.46
C SER A 252 -0.21 -47.14 -15.48
#